data_AF-A0A4Y7WLW7-F1
#
_entry.id   AF-A0A4Y7WLW7-F1
#
_cell.length_a   1.000
_cell.length_b   1.000
_cell.length_c   1.000
_cell.angle_alpha   90.00
_cell.angle_beta   90.00
_cell.angle_gamma   90.00
#
_symmetry.space_group_name_H-M   'P 1'
#
loop_
_entity.id
_entity.type
_entity.pdbx_description
1 polymer ?
#
loop_
_entity_poly.entity_id
_entity_poly.type
_entity_poly.pdbx_seq_one_letter_code
_entity_poly.pdbx_strand_id
1 'polypeptide(L)'
;MIGKLSVMELGSVDAIIRFVALGLGMSLVTESAMKTQGNQKVQIIEVPEKFRKYCISFIYQHNRFRTDAFNHFTKELEIFFT
;
A
#
# COMPACT_ATOMS: atom_id res chain seq x y z
N MET A 1 -8.37 25.87 -17.65
CA MET A 1 -8.20 24.59 -18.36
C MET A 1 -7.64 23.59 -17.36
N ILE A 2 -8.44 22.60 -16.95
CA ILE A 2 -7.88 21.41 -16.30
C ILE A 2 -7.25 20.63 -17.46
N GLY A 3 -5.92 20.68 -17.57
CA GLY A 3 -5.18 19.95 -18.59
C GLY A 3 -5.57 18.47 -18.54
N LYS A 4 -5.63 17.82 -19.71
CA LYS A 4 -5.94 16.39 -19.82
C LYS A 4 -5.01 15.63 -18.89
N LEU A 5 -5.57 15.02 -17.84
CA LEU A 5 -4.78 14.27 -16.86
C LEU A 5 -4.15 13.08 -17.59
N SER A 6 -2.84 13.13 -17.79
CA SER A 6 -2.10 12.01 -18.37
C SER A 6 -1.86 11.00 -17.26
N VAL A 7 -2.52 9.84 -17.37
CA VAL A 7 -2.33 8.73 -16.43
C VAL A 7 -1.19 7.86 -16.95
N MET A 8 -0.26 7.52 -16.07
CA MET A 8 0.82 6.59 -16.33
C MET A 8 0.66 5.39 -15.40
N GLU A 9 0.74 4.19 -15.97
CA GLU A 9 0.68 2.94 -15.22
C GLU A 9 2.07 2.35 -15.06
N LEU A 10 2.40 1.95 -13.83
CA LEU A 10 3.68 1.36 -13.48
C LEU A 10 3.41 0.06 -12.72
N GLY A 11 4.16 -1.00 -13.06
CA GLY A 11 3.92 -2.35 -12.54
C GLY A 11 4.39 -2.60 -11.11
N SER A 12 5.01 -1.62 -10.44
CA SER A 12 5.47 -1.77 -9.06
C SER A 12 5.43 -0.46 -8.30
N VAL A 13 5.21 -0.56 -6.98
CA VAL A 13 5.23 0.57 -6.05
C VAL A 13 6.60 1.26 -6.05
N ASP A 14 7.69 0.50 -6.14
CA ASP A 14 9.05 1.07 -6.19
C ASP A 14 9.25 1.94 -7.43
N ALA A 15 8.77 1.48 -8.60
CA ALA A 15 8.82 2.27 -9.82
C ALA A 15 8.00 3.56 -9.69
N ILE A 16 6.79 3.48 -9.11
CA ILE A 16 5.94 4.65 -8.86
C ILE A 16 6.70 5.70 -8.03
N ILE A 17 7.28 5.29 -6.90
CA ILE A 17 7.94 6.21 -5.97
C ILE A 17 9.17 6.85 -6.63
N ARG A 18 9.97 6.07 -7.37
CA ARG A 18 11.12 6.61 -8.14
C ARG A 18 10.68 7.64 -9.18
N PHE A 19 9.59 7.39 -9.91
CA PHE A 19 9.06 8.35 -10.88
C PHE A 19 8.62 9.65 -10.22
N VAL A 20 7.94 9.57 -9.08
CA VAL A 20 7.56 10.76 -8.29
C VAL A 20 8.81 11.49 -7.78
N ALA A 21 9.83 10.77 -7.29
CA ALA A 21 11.08 11.36 -6.82
C ALA A 21 11.87 12.07 -7.93
N LEU A 22 11.71 11.65 -9.18
CA LEU A 22 12.25 12.31 -10.37
C LEU A 22 11.42 13.52 -10.83
N GLY A 23 10.30 13.82 -10.17
CA GLY A 23 9.42 14.94 -10.52
C GLY A 23 8.51 14.68 -11.71
N LEU A 24 8.32 13.41 -12.10
CA LEU A 24 7.51 13.04 -13.28
C LEU A 24 6.00 13.03 -13.01
N GLY A 25 5.58 13.27 -11.77
CA GLY A 25 4.17 13.35 -11.40
C GLY A 25 3.92 13.19 -9.91
N MET A 26 2.69 12.80 -9.57
CA MET A 26 2.26 12.47 -8.21
C MET A 26 1.53 11.12 -8.23
N SER A 27 1.52 10.43 -7.09
CA SER A 27 0.76 9.18 -6.93
C SER A 27 0.13 9.09 -5.55
N LEU A 28 -1.00 8.40 -5.48
CA LEU A 28 -1.57 7.95 -4.23
C LEU A 28 -0.95 6.60 -3.86
N VAL A 29 -0.49 6.47 -2.62
CA VAL A 29 0.13 5.25 -2.09
C VAL A 29 -0.33 5.02 -0.65
N THR A 30 -0.25 3.78 -0.18
CA THR A 30 -0.49 3.46 1.24
C THR A 30 0.67 3.95 2.09
N GLU A 31 0.41 4.29 3.36
CA GLU A 31 1.46 4.67 4.30
C GLU A 31 2.52 3.58 4.48
N SER A 32 2.09 2.31 4.49
CA SER A 32 2.98 1.15 4.59
C SER A 32 4.00 1.05 3.45
N ALA A 33 3.63 1.48 2.24
CA ALA A 33 4.53 1.52 1.09
C ALA A 33 5.65 2.56 1.24
N MET A 34 5.40 3.65 1.98
CA MET A 34 6.40 4.68 2.24
C MET A 34 7.35 4.33 3.38
N LYS A 35 6.91 3.53 4.37
CA LYS A 35 7.77 3.11 5.50
C LYS A 35 9.00 2.32 5.07
N THR A 36 8.95 1.60 3.96
CA THR A 36 10.03 0.75 3.46
C THR A 36 11.05 1.47 2.57
N GLN A 37 10.79 2.74 2.22
CA GLN A 37 11.49 3.42 1.13
C GLN A 37 12.63 4.34 1.60
N GLY A 38 12.83 4.49 2.91
CA GLY A 38 13.92 5.28 3.50
C GLY A 38 13.80 6.80 3.25
N ASN A 39 14.91 7.53 3.34
CA ASN A 39 15.00 8.99 3.15
C ASN A 39 14.99 9.41 1.67
N GLN A 40 13.99 8.98 0.90
CA GLN A 40 13.80 9.51 -0.45
C GLN A 40 13.26 10.94 -0.38
N LYS A 41 13.75 11.82 -1.27
CA LYS A 41 13.34 13.23 -1.36
C LYS A 41 11.97 13.38 -2.04
N VAL A 42 10.94 12.78 -1.47
CA VAL A 42 9.54 12.95 -1.91
C VAL A 42 8.76 13.73 -0.86
N GLN A 43 7.91 14.65 -1.32
CA GLN A 43 6.98 15.33 -0.44
C GLN A 43 5.75 14.45 -0.24
N ILE A 44 5.42 14.16 1.02
CA ILE A 44 4.21 13.41 1.38
C ILE A 44 3.12 14.41 1.73
N ILE A 45 1.97 14.26 1.08
CA ILE A 45 0.75 15.04 1.36
C ILE A 45 -0.30 14.05 1.86
N GLU A 46 -0.85 14.32 3.04
CA GLU A 46 -1.91 13.46 3.58
C GLU A 46 -3.22 13.65 2.81
N VAL A 47 -3.88 12.54 2.49
CA VAL A 47 -5.24 12.57 1.93
C VAL A 47 -6.29 12.98 2.99
N PRO A 48 -7.46 13.51 2.59
CA PRO A 48 -8.55 13.82 3.52
C PRO A 48 -8.99 12.60 4.34
N GLU A 49 -9.36 12.81 5.61
CA GLU A 49 -9.68 11.74 6.57
C GLU A 49 -10.71 10.73 6.04
N LYS A 50 -11.74 11.21 5.34
CA LYS A 50 -12.79 10.38 4.72
C LYS A 50 -12.28 9.34 3.71
N PHE A 51 -11.06 9.48 3.20
CA PHE A 51 -10.44 8.59 2.23
C PHE A 51 -9.23 7.81 2.78
N ARG A 52 -8.88 7.99 4.07
CA ARG A 52 -7.69 7.35 4.67
C ARG A 52 -7.87 5.88 4.99
N LYS A 53 -9.11 5.43 5.21
CA LYS A 53 -9.40 4.08 5.71
C LYS A 53 -9.58 3.10 4.56
N TYR A 54 -8.80 2.03 4.57
CA TYR A 54 -8.92 0.89 3.66
C TYR A 54 -8.89 -0.40 4.49
N CYS A 55 -9.69 -1.38 4.10
CA CYS A 55 -9.73 -2.69 4.75
C CYS A 55 -8.75 -3.62 4.05
N ILE A 56 -7.77 -4.14 4.79
CA ILE A 56 -6.92 -5.25 4.33
C ILE A 56 -7.55 -6.53 4.88
N SER A 57 -7.80 -7.50 4.00
CA SER A 57 -8.33 -8.81 4.40
C SER A 57 -7.36 -9.91 4.01
N PHE A 58 -7.09 -10.81 4.95
CA PHE A 58 -6.34 -12.03 4.66
C PHE A 58 -7.31 -13.12 4.18
N ILE A 59 -7.16 -13.54 2.92
CA ILE A 59 -8.05 -14.51 2.28
C ILE A 59 -7.35 -15.86 2.23
N TYR A 60 -8.01 -16.89 2.74
CA TYR A 60 -7.51 -18.27 2.71
C TYR A 60 -8.62 -19.29 2.47
N GLN A 61 -8.24 -20.47 1.98
CA GLN A 61 -9.18 -21.57 1.76
C GLN A 61 -9.31 -22.43 3.02
N HIS A 62 -10.47 -22.36 3.68
CA HIS A 62 -10.78 -23.10 4.90
C HIS A 62 -10.51 -24.62 4.84
N ASN A 63 -10.70 -25.25 3.69
CA ASN A 63 -10.68 -26.72 3.54
C ASN A 63 -9.33 -27.35 3.17
N ARG A 64 -8.28 -26.55 2.90
CA ARG A 64 -6.98 -27.11 2.45
C ARG A 64 -5.80 -26.81 3.36
N PHE A 65 -5.91 -25.85 4.28
CA PHE A 65 -4.73 -25.29 4.95
C PHE A 65 -4.88 -25.07 6.46
N ARG A 66 -5.91 -25.60 7.12
CA ARG A 66 -6.05 -25.52 8.59
C ARG A 66 -5.17 -26.54 9.31
N THR A 67 -3.86 -26.32 9.26
CA THR A 67 -2.93 -26.93 10.22
C THR A 67 -2.94 -26.13 11.51
N ASP A 68 -2.45 -26.73 12.61
CA ASP A 68 -2.29 -26.01 13.87
C ASP A 68 -1.39 -24.78 13.69
N ALA A 69 -0.29 -24.92 12.94
CA ALA A 69 0.60 -23.81 12.60
C ALA A 69 -0.13 -22.67 11.86
N PHE A 70 -1.04 -23.00 10.94
CA PHE A 70 -1.82 -22.00 10.22
C PHE A 70 -2.80 -21.27 11.15
N ASN A 71 -3.46 -21.99 12.07
CA ASN A 71 -4.35 -21.38 13.06
C ASN A 71 -3.59 -20.43 14.01
N HIS A 72 -2.38 -20.84 14.44
CA HIS A 72 -1.48 -19.98 15.20
C HIS A 72 -1.10 -18.73 14.40
N PHE A 73 -0.71 -18.90 13.13
CA PHE A 73 -0.36 -17.79 12.25
C PHE A 73 -1.52 -16.81 12.03
N THR A 74 -2.74 -17.26 11.78
CA THR A 74 -3.89 -16.37 11.62
C THR A 74 -4.19 -15.59 12.89
N LYS A 75 -4.02 -16.22 14.07
CA LYS A 75 -4.19 -15.56 15.36
C LYS A 75 -3.13 -14.48 15.60
N GLU A 76 -1.88 -14.74 15.21
CA GLU A 76 -0.81 -13.74 15.27
C GLU A 76 -1.06 -12.57 14.33
N LEU A 77 -1.56 -12.83 13.11
CA LEU A 77 -1.95 -11.79 12.16
C LEU A 77 -3.05 -10.87 12.71
N GLU A 78 -4.07 -11.43 13.38
CA GLU A 78 -5.13 -10.62 14.01
C GLU A 78 -4.55 -9.64 15.04
N ILE A 79 -3.58 -10.07 15.85
CA ILE A 79 -2.93 -9.21 16.85
C ILE A 79 -2.07 -8.13 16.17
N PHE A 80 -1.38 -8.45 15.07
CA PHE A 80 -0.47 -7.51 14.42
C PHE A 80 -1.20 -6.38 13.67
N PHE A 81 -2.41 -6.65 13.16
CA PHE A 81 -3.18 -5.70 12.35
C PHE A 81 -4.35 -5.01 13.08
N THR A 82 -4.55 -5.30 14.39
CA THR A 82 -5.52 -4.61 15.26
C THR A 82 -4.83 -3.57 16.11
#